data_AF-A0A2I1CNM1-F1
#
_entry.id   AF-A0A2I1CNM1-F1
#
_cell.length_a   1.000
_cell.length_b   1.000
_cell.length_c   1.000
_cell.angle_alpha   90.00
_cell.angle_beta   90.00
_cell.angle_gamma   90.00
#
_symmetry.space_group_name_H-M   'P 1'
#
loop_
_entity.id
_entity.type
_entity.pdbx_description
1 polymer ?
#
loop_
_entity_poly.entity_id
_entity_poly.type
_entity_poly.pdbx_seq_one_letter_code
_entity_poly.pdbx_strand_id
1 'polypeptide(L)'
;MSSSESSSASGGGCPDAGQSPSEEQAMPRLDTLISHLVAAKRSLSSINHVWRANEIVTAARAALEECVVVSARTGFLRRGLNNQLRLLYSVRTEVEEISLRGRSEFAAVLKDLDDADTRLRRTLELLRETIVHPAFRPEGEDPKSLHDFVDERGVEELHAALKSSIDRTTAAQAQLDSSNHAFDDELLSIKEALGTYRTAAKLASSRSSSSASSSSASNSSLPSMSSMPSMLHSLEMHAQEMANLLESLVRHFDLCVTAVKHTEGGGAAAKSITGDMPVGVPVSGRMGSNIEEEINDNLNAPLDPLSNSEYQEMVNVLFKDAAEAEDVVMEIQDRIGEMESVLENVLAQRDALRSIYNATTDIYQHLSSLGSTRLPGYIAQAHNFTQVWHEENDRISGGLADLSDLNSLYDGFLDAYDGLIVEVARRKHVRQRVEKVLRDARHKLDQLYEEDVTARETFRVEKGDYLPSDIWPEIGREPMRIEFRRISGANAQAVNLQSPNEPEAITSEQEAANRLAPVESSDGDEIIPDLPRDLVEQAFARLKARVKGAT
;
A
#
# COMPACT_ATOMS: atom_id res chain seq x y z
N MET A 1 42.42 -10.86 56.12
CA MET A 1 41.84 -10.78 57.48
C MET A 1 41.44 -12.20 57.85
N SER A 2 42.27 -12.90 58.64
CA SER A 2 41.95 -13.42 59.99
C SER A 2 40.71 -14.31 60.00
N SER A 3 40.73 -15.60 60.39
CA SER A 3 41.62 -16.36 61.26
C SER A 3 41.36 -17.86 61.05
N SER A 4 42.33 -18.72 61.35
CA SER A 4 42.11 -20.00 62.06
C SER A 4 43.46 -20.62 62.42
N GLU A 5 43.70 -20.70 63.72
CA GLU A 5 44.87 -21.23 64.38
C GLU A 5 44.85 -22.77 64.32
N SER A 6 46.00 -23.38 64.00
CA SER A 6 46.26 -24.79 64.25
C SER A 6 47.61 -24.88 64.96
N SER A 7 47.56 -25.29 66.23
CA SER A 7 48.71 -25.69 67.02
C SER A 7 48.67 -27.21 67.18
N SER A 8 49.73 -27.90 66.83
CA SER A 8 50.25 -29.06 67.59
C SER A 8 51.65 -29.40 67.10
N ALA A 9 52.52 -29.57 68.08
CA ALA A 9 53.96 -29.45 67.98
C ALA A 9 54.68 -30.75 67.59
N SER A 10 55.89 -30.55 67.10
CA SER A 10 56.92 -31.51 66.72
C SER A 10 57.56 -32.27 67.88
N GLY A 11 58.09 -33.45 67.57
CA GLY A 11 59.12 -34.18 68.32
C GLY A 11 59.04 -35.65 67.91
N GLY A 12 59.97 -36.27 67.19
CA GLY A 12 61.43 -36.16 67.27
C GLY A 12 61.95 -37.49 67.82
N GLY A 13 62.24 -38.45 66.94
CA GLY A 13 62.80 -39.75 67.30
C GLY A 13 63.16 -40.60 66.08
N CYS A 14 64.44 -40.70 65.79
CA CYS A 14 65.09 -41.68 64.91
C CYS A 14 66.26 -42.26 65.73
N PRO A 15 66.90 -43.37 65.33
CA PRO A 15 66.47 -44.51 64.52
C PRO A 15 66.69 -45.85 65.29
N ASP A 16 66.10 -46.97 64.87
CA ASP A 16 66.76 -48.27 65.12
C ASP A 16 66.41 -49.30 64.05
N ALA A 17 67.42 -50.09 63.78
CA ALA A 17 67.52 -51.06 62.71
C ALA A 17 66.86 -52.39 63.06
N GLY A 18 66.43 -53.08 62.01
CA GLY A 18 66.44 -54.54 61.99
C GLY A 18 65.27 -55.22 62.67
N GLN A 19 64.23 -55.49 61.89
CA GLN A 19 63.68 -56.84 61.78
C GLN A 19 62.68 -56.89 60.63
N SER A 20 63.11 -57.54 59.55
CA SER A 20 62.24 -58.25 58.63
C SER A 20 61.53 -59.40 59.37
N PRO A 21 60.20 -59.48 59.30
CA PRO A 21 59.53 -60.74 59.14
C PRO A 21 58.98 -60.81 57.72
N SER A 22 59.45 -61.81 57.00
CA SER A 22 58.79 -62.35 55.83
C SER A 22 57.34 -62.68 56.19
N GLU A 23 56.40 -61.78 55.85
CA GLU A 23 54.99 -62.17 55.75
C GLU A 23 54.84 -62.99 54.49
N GLU A 24 54.92 -64.31 54.65
CA GLU A 24 54.24 -65.26 53.78
C GLU A 24 52.80 -64.76 53.60
N GLN A 25 52.52 -64.21 52.41
CA GLN A 25 51.22 -63.68 52.04
C GLN A 25 50.20 -64.81 52.17
N ALA A 26 49.39 -64.75 53.23
CA ALA A 26 48.29 -65.68 53.42
C ALA A 26 47.36 -65.59 52.21
N MET A 27 47.10 -66.76 51.60
CA MET A 27 46.15 -66.93 50.51
C MET A 27 44.84 -66.19 50.83
N PRO A 28 44.29 -65.36 49.92
CA PRO A 28 43.09 -64.58 50.19
C PRO A 28 41.92 -65.50 50.55
N ARG A 29 41.16 -65.16 51.59
CA ARG A 29 39.98 -65.93 51.99
C ARG A 29 38.87 -65.77 50.94
N LEU A 30 38.19 -66.88 50.63
CA LEU A 30 37.08 -66.95 49.66
C LEU A 30 36.02 -65.85 49.90
N ASP A 31 35.70 -65.56 51.17
CA ASP A 31 34.74 -64.52 51.54
C ASP A 31 35.13 -63.13 51.05
N THR A 32 36.43 -62.81 51.05
CA THR A 32 36.96 -61.52 50.59
C THR A 32 36.82 -61.40 49.07
N LEU A 33 37.16 -62.45 48.32
CA LEU A 33 36.99 -62.48 46.85
C LEU A 33 35.51 -62.41 46.44
N ILE A 34 34.62 -63.07 47.18
CA ILE A 34 33.17 -62.97 46.96
C ILE A 34 32.69 -61.54 47.21
N SER A 35 33.18 -60.87 48.26
CA SER A 35 32.81 -59.48 48.53
C SER A 35 33.25 -58.52 47.42
N HIS A 36 34.45 -58.71 46.87
CA HIS A 36 34.94 -57.94 45.71
C HIS A 36 34.16 -58.26 44.43
N LEU A 37 33.79 -59.53 44.20
CA LEU A 37 32.95 -59.91 43.06
C LEU A 37 31.55 -59.27 43.12
N VAL A 38 30.95 -59.22 44.32
CA VAL A 38 29.65 -58.55 44.53
C VAL A 38 29.78 -57.04 44.37
N ALA A 39 30.87 -56.44 44.86
CA ALA A 39 31.17 -55.01 44.65
C ALA A 39 31.36 -54.69 43.16
N ALA A 40 32.18 -55.47 42.44
CA ALA A 40 32.37 -55.33 41.01
C ALA A 40 31.06 -55.50 40.22
N LYS A 41 30.20 -56.45 40.60
CA LYS A 41 28.85 -56.61 40.03
C LYS A 41 27.99 -55.37 40.25
N ARG A 42 28.03 -54.78 41.44
CA ARG A 42 27.31 -53.54 41.75
C ARG A 42 27.84 -52.38 40.92
N SER A 43 29.16 -52.24 40.83
CA SER A 43 29.80 -51.20 40.02
C SER A 43 29.43 -51.35 38.53
N LEU A 44 29.27 -52.57 38.02
CA LEU A 44 28.83 -52.85 36.64
C LEU A 44 27.42 -52.32 36.32
N SER A 45 26.61 -51.99 37.33
CA SER A 45 25.33 -51.29 37.11
C SER A 45 25.49 -49.90 36.47
N SER A 46 26.71 -49.34 36.48
CA SER A 46 27.11 -48.13 35.75
C SER A 46 26.96 -48.25 34.23
N ILE A 47 26.77 -49.47 33.69
CA ILE A 47 26.40 -49.70 32.29
C ILE A 47 25.18 -48.88 31.86
N ASN A 48 24.20 -48.68 32.75
CA ASN A 48 23.01 -47.86 32.45
C ASN A 48 23.38 -46.40 32.17
N HIS A 49 24.40 -45.84 32.83
CA HIS A 49 24.88 -44.49 32.57
C HIS A 49 25.57 -44.40 31.20
N VAL A 50 26.28 -45.44 30.76
CA VAL A 50 26.89 -45.48 29.42
C VAL A 50 25.84 -45.61 28.32
N TRP A 51 24.81 -46.44 28.52
CA TRP A 51 23.65 -46.48 27.61
C TRP A 51 23.00 -45.09 27.50
N ARG A 52 22.79 -44.43 28.64
CA ARG A 52 22.26 -43.06 28.68
C ARG A 52 23.18 -42.06 27.97
N ALA A 53 24.50 -42.16 28.13
CA ALA A 53 25.47 -41.33 27.42
C ALA A 53 25.33 -41.45 25.90
N ASN A 54 25.16 -42.67 25.38
CA ASN A 54 24.94 -42.90 23.96
C ASN A 54 23.59 -42.31 23.47
N GLU A 55 22.52 -42.41 24.28
CA GLU A 55 21.25 -41.73 24.00
C GLU A 55 21.44 -40.21 23.93
N ILE A 56 22.21 -39.62 24.85
CA ILE A 56 22.49 -38.17 24.89
C ILE A 56 23.23 -37.73 23.62
N VAL A 57 24.29 -38.44 23.21
CA VAL A 57 25.03 -38.13 21.98
C VAL A 57 24.10 -38.23 20.76
N THR A 58 23.29 -39.27 20.69
CA THR A 58 22.34 -39.48 19.58
C THR A 58 21.29 -38.35 19.53
N ALA A 59 20.73 -37.97 20.68
CA ALA A 59 19.78 -36.86 20.79
C ALA A 59 20.42 -35.51 20.43
N ALA A 60 21.66 -35.26 20.85
CA ALA A 60 22.39 -34.05 20.51
C ALA A 60 22.71 -33.94 19.01
N ARG A 61 23.09 -35.05 18.36
CA ARG A 61 23.28 -35.13 16.90
C ARG A 61 21.99 -34.81 16.15
N ALA A 62 20.88 -35.45 16.53
CA ALA A 62 19.57 -35.19 15.94
C ALA A 62 19.13 -33.72 16.11
N ALA A 63 19.38 -33.13 17.28
CA ALA A 63 19.12 -31.72 17.53
C ALA A 63 19.96 -30.80 16.63
N LEU A 64 21.25 -31.12 16.40
CA LEU A 64 22.12 -30.34 15.52
C LEU A 64 21.64 -30.38 14.07
N GLU A 65 21.32 -31.58 13.56
CA GLU A 65 20.79 -31.74 12.20
C GLU A 65 19.54 -30.88 12.00
N GLU A 66 18.62 -30.91 12.97
CA GLU A 66 17.42 -30.09 12.93
C GLU A 66 17.75 -28.59 12.93
N CYS A 67 18.62 -28.15 13.84
CA CYS A 67 19.02 -26.75 13.95
C CYS A 67 19.64 -26.20 12.67
N VAL A 68 20.51 -26.99 12.01
CA VAL A 68 21.14 -26.58 10.74
C VAL A 68 20.08 -26.38 9.67
N VAL A 69 19.13 -27.31 9.54
CA VAL A 69 18.03 -27.21 8.57
C VAL A 69 17.13 -26.01 8.87
N VAL A 70 16.72 -25.83 10.12
CA VAL A 70 15.84 -24.74 10.55
C VAL A 70 16.53 -23.37 10.38
N SER A 71 17.82 -23.27 10.71
CA SER A 71 18.61 -22.05 10.53
C SER A 71 18.73 -21.67 9.05
N ALA A 72 19.03 -22.65 8.18
CA ALA A 72 19.10 -22.42 6.74
C ALA A 72 17.76 -21.95 6.15
N ARG A 73 16.65 -22.62 6.53
CA ARG A 73 15.28 -22.25 6.10
C ARG A 73 14.89 -20.86 6.59
N THR A 74 15.12 -20.57 7.86
CA THR A 74 14.86 -19.24 8.45
C THR A 74 15.67 -18.16 7.75
N GLY A 75 16.95 -18.42 7.46
CA GLY A 75 17.82 -17.50 6.73
C GLY A 75 17.32 -17.22 5.31
N PHE A 76 16.87 -18.26 4.59
CA PHE A 76 16.28 -18.12 3.27
C PHE A 76 14.98 -17.29 3.31
N LEU A 77 14.04 -17.66 4.20
CA LEU A 77 12.77 -16.94 4.37
C LEU A 77 13.02 -15.47 4.70
N ARG A 78 13.94 -15.17 5.62
CA ARG A 78 14.27 -13.80 5.99
C ARG A 78 14.76 -12.96 4.80
N ARG A 79 15.62 -13.50 3.94
CA ARG A 79 16.07 -12.78 2.74
C ARG A 79 14.91 -12.53 1.79
N GLY A 80 14.07 -13.54 1.58
CA GLY A 80 12.83 -13.42 0.79
C GLY A 80 11.90 -12.35 1.32
N LEU A 81 11.60 -12.38 2.63
CA LEU A 81 10.74 -11.39 3.31
C LEU A 81 11.26 -9.97 3.16
N ASN A 82 12.56 -9.73 3.32
CA ASN A 82 13.15 -8.40 3.14
C ASN A 82 13.00 -7.91 1.69
N ASN A 83 13.17 -8.79 0.71
CA ASN A 83 12.98 -8.44 -0.70
C ASN A 83 11.52 -8.11 -0.99
N GLN A 84 10.59 -8.94 -0.52
CA GLN A 84 9.15 -8.71 -0.70
C GLN A 84 8.68 -7.43 0.00
N LEU A 85 9.18 -7.15 1.21
CA LEU A 85 8.86 -5.91 1.92
C LEU A 85 9.35 -4.67 1.15
N ARG A 86 10.55 -4.74 0.53
CA ARG A 86 11.03 -3.66 -0.34
C ARG A 86 10.12 -3.44 -1.55
N LEU A 87 9.65 -4.52 -2.17
CA LEU A 87 8.70 -4.44 -3.28
C LEU A 87 7.38 -3.81 -2.84
N LEU A 88 6.84 -4.20 -1.68
CA LEU A 88 5.63 -3.59 -1.15
C LEU A 88 5.80 -2.10 -0.86
N TYR A 89 6.94 -1.67 -0.32
CA TYR A 89 7.22 -0.24 -0.17
C TYR A 89 7.29 0.48 -1.52
N SER A 90 7.88 -0.15 -2.55
CA SER A 90 7.87 0.41 -3.92
C SER A 90 6.44 0.61 -4.43
N VAL A 91 5.60 -0.42 -4.32
CA VAL A 91 4.19 -0.34 -4.73
C VAL A 91 3.45 0.74 -3.93
N ARG A 92 3.70 0.83 -2.61
CA ARG A 92 3.08 1.85 -1.77
C ARG A 92 3.46 3.26 -2.21
N THR A 93 4.72 3.49 -2.54
CA THR A 93 5.22 4.78 -3.06
C THR A 93 4.57 5.12 -4.40
N GLU A 94 4.45 4.16 -5.32
CA GLU A 94 3.77 4.39 -6.60
C GLU A 94 2.28 4.74 -6.41
N VAL A 95 1.57 4.04 -5.51
CA VAL A 95 0.18 4.35 -5.17
C VAL A 95 0.05 5.73 -4.51
N GLU A 96 1.03 6.12 -3.69
CA GLU A 96 1.07 7.46 -3.09
C GLU A 96 1.27 8.54 -4.14
N GLU A 97 2.17 8.32 -5.09
CA GLU A 97 2.43 9.25 -6.20
C GLU A 97 1.17 9.47 -7.04
N ILE A 98 0.40 8.41 -7.32
CA ILE A 98 -0.89 8.51 -8.03
C ILE A 98 -1.86 9.41 -7.25
N SER A 99 -1.98 9.24 -5.93
CA SER A 99 -2.84 10.08 -5.08
C SER A 99 -2.39 11.54 -5.10
N LEU A 100 -1.08 11.80 -4.92
CA LEU A 100 -0.52 13.15 -4.91
C LEU A 100 -0.69 13.84 -6.26
N ARG A 101 -0.42 13.13 -7.37
CA ARG A 101 -0.63 13.66 -8.72
C ARG A 101 -2.09 14.01 -8.94
N GLY A 102 -3.02 13.10 -8.65
CA GLY A 102 -4.46 13.35 -8.81
C GLY A 102 -4.94 14.55 -7.99
N ARG A 103 -4.46 14.71 -6.74
CA ARG A 103 -4.78 15.89 -5.92
C ARG A 103 -4.25 17.19 -6.54
N SER A 104 -3.03 17.17 -7.07
CA SER A 104 -2.42 18.36 -7.67
C SER A 104 -3.14 18.78 -8.95
N GLU A 105 -3.52 17.82 -9.79
CA GLU A 105 -4.27 18.07 -11.03
C GLU A 105 -5.69 18.56 -10.70
N PHE A 106 -6.38 17.92 -9.74
CA PHE A 106 -7.70 18.36 -9.29
C PHE A 106 -7.69 19.77 -8.71
N ALA A 107 -6.67 20.13 -7.92
CA ALA A 107 -6.53 21.47 -7.38
C ALA A 107 -6.31 22.53 -8.49
N ALA A 108 -5.59 22.18 -9.55
CA ALA A 108 -5.40 23.07 -10.70
C ALA A 108 -6.71 23.29 -11.46
N VAL A 109 -7.43 22.21 -11.76
CA VAL A 109 -8.72 22.25 -12.47
C VAL A 109 -9.78 23.01 -11.66
N LEU A 110 -9.82 22.80 -10.35
CA LEU A 110 -10.74 23.53 -9.46
C LEU A 110 -10.48 25.04 -9.50
N LYS A 111 -9.21 25.44 -9.53
CA LYS A 111 -8.85 26.86 -9.67
C LYS A 111 -9.32 27.44 -11.00
N ASP A 112 -9.11 26.72 -12.11
CA ASP A 112 -9.56 27.17 -13.43
C ASP A 112 -11.09 27.29 -13.48
N LEU A 113 -11.81 26.40 -12.78
CA LEU A 113 -13.26 26.45 -12.64
C LEU A 113 -13.73 27.64 -11.81
N ASP A 114 -13.10 27.92 -10.66
CA ASP A 114 -13.40 29.10 -9.84
C ASP A 114 -13.14 30.40 -10.64
N ASP A 115 -12.07 30.45 -11.41
CA ASP A 115 -11.75 31.59 -12.28
C ASP A 115 -12.81 31.76 -13.39
N ALA A 116 -13.38 30.68 -13.92
CA ALA A 116 -14.48 30.76 -14.90
C ALA A 116 -15.82 31.17 -14.28
N ASP A 117 -16.17 30.60 -13.12
CA ASP A 117 -17.40 30.96 -12.39
C ASP A 117 -17.38 32.43 -11.97
N THR A 118 -16.24 32.94 -11.47
CA THR A 118 -16.10 34.35 -11.12
C THR A 118 -16.26 35.29 -12.32
N ARG A 119 -15.78 34.90 -13.51
CA ARG A 119 -16.02 35.65 -14.76
C ARG A 119 -17.51 35.66 -15.12
N LEU A 120 -18.17 34.50 -15.10
CA LEU A 120 -19.59 34.39 -15.42
C LEU A 120 -20.48 35.18 -14.47
N ARG A 121 -20.22 35.11 -13.15
CA ARG A 121 -20.93 35.91 -12.15
C ARG A 121 -20.77 37.40 -12.39
N ARG A 122 -19.57 37.85 -12.78
CA ARG A 122 -19.33 39.26 -13.11
C ARG A 122 -20.16 39.69 -14.31
N THR A 123 -20.25 38.87 -15.36
CA THR A 123 -21.07 39.19 -16.54
C THR A 123 -22.57 39.17 -16.25
N LEU A 124 -23.04 38.24 -15.40
CA LEU A 124 -24.43 38.20 -14.95
C LEU A 124 -24.78 39.40 -14.08
N GLU A 125 -23.87 39.86 -13.21
CA GLU A 125 -24.08 41.07 -12.42
C GLU A 125 -24.17 42.31 -13.31
N LEU A 126 -23.29 42.43 -14.32
CA LEU A 126 -23.39 43.51 -15.30
C LEU A 126 -24.74 43.49 -16.02
N LEU A 127 -25.23 42.30 -16.41
CA LEU A 127 -26.55 42.15 -17.01
C LEU A 127 -27.67 42.59 -16.08
N ARG A 128 -27.56 42.32 -14.77
CA ARG A 128 -28.52 42.75 -13.74
C ARG A 128 -28.51 44.26 -13.50
N GLU A 129 -27.34 44.88 -13.51
CA GLU A 129 -27.17 46.33 -13.35
C GLU A 129 -27.67 47.12 -14.58
N THR A 130 -27.63 46.51 -15.77
CA THR A 130 -28.08 47.17 -17.01
C THR A 130 -29.61 47.17 -17.18
N ILE A 131 -30.24 48.27 -16.78
CA ILE A 131 -31.68 48.48 -16.93
C ILE A 131 -32.03 48.77 -18.40
N VAL A 132 -33.07 48.09 -18.91
CA VAL A 132 -33.57 48.29 -20.27
C VAL A 132 -34.32 49.62 -20.36
N HIS A 133 -33.92 50.46 -21.31
CA HIS A 133 -34.48 51.80 -21.46
C HIS A 133 -36.00 51.73 -21.73
N PRO A 134 -36.84 52.59 -21.09
CA PRO A 134 -38.29 52.52 -21.21
C PRO A 134 -38.83 52.60 -22.64
N ALA A 135 -38.10 53.27 -23.54
CA ALA A 135 -38.49 53.42 -24.94
C ALA A 135 -38.49 52.10 -25.74
N PHE A 136 -37.86 51.03 -25.22
CA PHE A 136 -37.91 49.68 -25.79
C PHE A 136 -39.02 48.81 -25.19
N ARG A 137 -39.78 49.34 -24.23
CA ARG A 137 -40.82 48.60 -23.51
C ARG A 137 -42.22 49.16 -23.85
N PRO A 138 -43.25 48.33 -23.86
CA PRO A 138 -44.63 48.79 -23.99
C PRO A 138 -45.02 49.69 -22.80
N GLU A 139 -45.92 50.65 -23.06
CA GLU A 139 -46.31 51.64 -22.04
C GLU A 139 -46.99 50.96 -20.84
N GLY A 140 -46.47 51.21 -19.63
CA GLY A 140 -47.01 50.70 -18.36
C GLY A 140 -46.32 49.45 -17.79
N GLU A 141 -45.27 48.93 -18.42
CA GLU A 141 -44.53 47.76 -17.92
C GLU A 141 -43.43 48.13 -16.89
N ASP A 142 -43.24 47.29 -15.86
CA ASP A 142 -42.21 47.46 -14.83
C ASP A 142 -40.77 47.49 -15.40
N PRO A 143 -39.82 48.19 -14.74
CA PRO A 143 -38.43 48.22 -15.17
C PRO A 143 -37.81 46.82 -15.18
N LYS A 144 -37.53 46.33 -16.39
CA LYS A 144 -36.80 45.08 -16.62
C LYS A 144 -35.31 45.34 -16.83
N SER A 145 -34.50 44.43 -16.31
CA SER A 145 -33.06 44.39 -16.55
C SER A 145 -32.76 43.51 -17.77
N LEU A 146 -31.58 43.64 -18.38
CA LEU A 146 -31.16 42.70 -19.44
C LEU A 146 -31.14 41.26 -18.96
N HIS A 147 -30.85 41.07 -17.67
CA HIS A 147 -30.89 39.77 -17.02
C HIS A 147 -32.27 39.07 -17.12
N ASP A 148 -33.38 39.81 -17.13
CA ASP A 148 -34.74 39.22 -17.20
C ASP A 148 -35.04 38.54 -18.55
N PHE A 149 -34.20 38.77 -19.55
CA PHE A 149 -34.29 38.17 -20.90
C PHE A 149 -33.39 36.95 -21.07
N VAL A 150 -32.66 36.57 -20.03
CA VAL A 150 -31.69 35.46 -20.03
C VAL A 150 -32.28 34.28 -19.25
N ASP A 151 -32.10 33.06 -19.78
CA ASP A 151 -32.50 31.83 -19.08
C ASP A 151 -31.36 31.32 -18.19
N GLU A 152 -31.53 31.42 -16.86
CA GLU A 152 -30.56 30.92 -15.88
C GLU A 152 -30.55 29.40 -15.74
N ARG A 153 -31.56 28.68 -16.26
CA ARG A 153 -31.68 27.22 -16.06
C ARG A 153 -30.47 26.45 -16.56
N GLY A 154 -29.93 26.85 -17.71
CA GLY A 154 -28.71 26.24 -18.26
C GLY A 154 -27.48 26.44 -17.37
N VAL A 155 -27.38 27.60 -16.71
CA VAL A 155 -26.31 27.89 -15.73
C VAL A 155 -26.47 26.97 -14.51
N GLU A 156 -27.69 26.87 -13.97
CA GLU A 156 -27.99 26.06 -12.79
C GLU A 156 -27.73 24.56 -13.03
N GLU A 157 -28.15 24.04 -14.19
CA GLU A 157 -27.91 22.66 -14.60
C GLU A 157 -26.41 22.36 -14.74
N LEU A 158 -25.66 23.27 -15.36
CA LEU A 158 -24.21 23.15 -15.52
C LEU A 158 -23.49 23.16 -14.16
N HIS A 159 -23.87 24.08 -13.27
CA HIS A 159 -23.33 24.14 -11.90
C HIS A 159 -23.65 22.87 -11.11
N ALA A 160 -24.87 22.33 -11.23
CA ALA A 160 -25.25 21.08 -10.58
C ALA A 160 -24.46 19.87 -11.11
N ALA A 161 -24.24 19.80 -12.43
CA ALA A 161 -23.44 18.76 -13.06
C ALA A 161 -21.96 18.81 -12.61
N LEU A 162 -21.36 20.00 -12.62
CA LEU A 162 -19.99 20.23 -12.16
C LEU A 162 -19.83 19.89 -10.68
N LYS A 163 -20.78 20.31 -9.84
CA LYS A 163 -20.79 19.95 -8.42
C LYS A 163 -20.85 18.45 -8.20
N SER A 164 -21.72 17.75 -8.95
CA SER A 164 -21.79 16.29 -8.86
C SER A 164 -20.49 15.62 -9.29
N SER A 165 -19.76 16.18 -10.25
CA SER A 165 -18.45 15.68 -10.70
C SER A 165 -17.36 15.88 -9.64
N ILE A 166 -17.35 17.05 -8.99
CA ILE A 166 -16.48 17.37 -7.84
C ILE A 166 -16.76 16.42 -6.67
N ASP A 167 -18.02 16.18 -6.34
CA ASP A 167 -18.42 15.30 -5.24
C ASP A 167 -17.97 13.85 -5.49
N ARG A 168 -18.10 13.36 -6.74
CA ARG A 168 -17.62 12.02 -7.13
C ARG A 168 -16.10 11.90 -7.03
N THR A 169 -15.36 12.90 -7.52
CA THR A 169 -13.89 12.94 -7.43
C THR A 169 -13.44 12.96 -5.97
N THR A 170 -14.08 13.78 -5.13
CA THR A 170 -13.78 13.88 -3.70
C THR A 170 -14.08 12.57 -2.97
N ALA A 171 -15.19 11.91 -3.31
CA ALA A 171 -15.53 10.60 -2.74
C ALA A 171 -14.52 9.51 -3.15
N ALA A 172 -14.10 9.47 -4.42
CA ALA A 172 -13.08 8.54 -4.90
C ALA A 172 -11.72 8.79 -4.22
N GLN A 173 -11.35 10.06 -4.02
CA GLN A 173 -10.15 10.43 -3.28
C GLN A 173 -10.22 9.96 -1.82
N ALA A 174 -11.33 10.19 -1.12
CA ALA A 174 -11.50 9.74 0.27
C ALA A 174 -11.40 8.21 0.41
N GLN A 175 -11.93 7.47 -0.57
CA GLN A 175 -11.78 6.01 -0.61
C GLN A 175 -10.34 5.57 -0.84
N LEU A 176 -9.61 6.24 -1.75
CA LEU A 176 -8.18 5.98 -1.97
C LEU A 176 -7.35 6.28 -0.72
N ASP A 177 -7.63 7.38 -0.02
CA ASP A 177 -6.93 7.78 1.19
C ASP A 177 -7.18 6.78 2.33
N SER A 178 -8.43 6.31 2.50
CA SER A 178 -8.75 5.24 3.45
C SER A 178 -8.03 3.93 3.11
N SER A 179 -7.97 3.56 1.82
CA SER A 179 -7.23 2.41 1.32
C SER A 179 -5.72 2.51 1.59
N ASN A 180 -5.15 3.70 1.37
CA ASN A 180 -3.73 3.98 1.64
C ASN A 180 -3.39 3.88 3.12
N HIS A 181 -4.22 4.42 4.01
CA HIS A 181 -4.05 4.27 5.45
C HIS A 181 -4.13 2.80 5.88
N ALA A 182 -5.10 2.05 5.36
CA ALA A 182 -5.19 0.62 5.63
C ALA A 182 -3.96 -0.15 5.14
N PHE A 183 -3.35 0.25 4.02
CA PHE A 183 -2.10 -0.36 3.54
C PHE A 183 -0.91 0.02 4.45
N ASP A 184 -0.82 1.26 4.89
CA ASP A 184 0.22 1.70 5.83
C ASP A 184 0.14 0.97 7.17
N ASP A 185 -1.05 0.77 7.71
CA ASP A 185 -1.28 0.02 8.96
C ASP A 185 -0.77 -1.43 8.85
N GLU A 186 -0.98 -2.08 7.70
CA GLU A 186 -0.46 -3.43 7.44
C GLU A 186 1.06 -3.46 7.36
N LEU A 187 1.66 -2.49 6.67
CA LEU A 187 3.12 -2.37 6.58
C LEU A 187 3.75 -2.13 7.95
N LEU A 188 3.10 -1.33 8.81
CA LEU A 188 3.50 -1.11 10.19
C LEU A 188 3.38 -2.39 11.02
N SER A 189 2.26 -3.10 10.95
CA SER A 189 2.05 -4.39 11.63
C SER A 189 3.12 -5.43 11.26
N ILE A 190 3.45 -5.55 9.97
CA ILE A 190 4.52 -6.45 9.49
C ILE A 190 5.89 -6.01 10.01
N LYS A 191 6.16 -4.70 10.02
CA LYS A 191 7.42 -4.14 10.53
C LYS A 191 7.58 -4.36 12.03
N GLU A 192 6.51 -4.22 12.80
CA GLU A 192 6.47 -4.50 14.24
C GLU A 192 6.71 -5.99 14.51
N ALA A 193 6.04 -6.89 13.77
CA ALA A 193 6.26 -8.33 13.88
C ALA A 193 7.73 -8.73 13.56
N LEU A 194 8.32 -8.14 12.52
CA LEU A 194 9.75 -8.29 12.21
C LEU A 194 10.66 -7.70 13.30
N GLY A 195 10.23 -6.64 13.98
CA GLY A 195 10.89 -6.05 15.12
C GLY A 195 10.94 -6.99 16.33
N THR A 196 9.80 -7.58 16.68
CA THR A 196 9.66 -8.58 17.76
C THR A 196 10.47 -9.84 17.49
N TYR A 197 10.50 -10.30 16.23
CA TYR A 197 11.42 -11.35 15.81
C TYR A 197 12.88 -10.96 16.07
N ARG A 198 13.28 -9.74 15.68
CA ARG A 198 14.67 -9.29 15.80
C ARG A 198 15.11 -9.22 17.26
N THR A 199 14.24 -8.77 18.16
CA THR A 199 14.54 -8.73 19.60
C THR A 199 14.64 -10.14 20.17
N ALA A 200 13.74 -11.06 19.81
CA ALA A 200 13.80 -12.46 20.22
C ALA A 200 15.08 -13.16 19.71
N ALA A 201 15.46 -12.96 18.46
CA ALA A 201 16.68 -13.51 17.87
C ALA A 201 17.96 -12.97 18.55
N LYS A 202 17.95 -11.68 18.93
CA LYS A 202 19.06 -11.07 19.68
C LYS A 202 19.18 -11.69 21.09
N LEU A 203 18.06 -11.88 21.80
CA LEU A 203 18.05 -12.50 23.12
C LEU A 203 18.53 -13.96 23.08
N ALA A 204 18.15 -14.73 22.06
CA ALA A 204 18.63 -16.09 21.86
C ALA A 204 20.14 -16.14 21.59
N SER A 205 20.66 -15.16 20.84
CA SER A 205 22.10 -15.07 20.53
C SER A 205 22.92 -14.68 21.77
N SER A 206 22.44 -13.74 22.59
CA SER A 206 23.14 -13.30 23.81
C SER A 206 23.29 -14.40 24.87
N ARG A 207 22.39 -15.39 24.90
CA ARG A 207 22.48 -16.55 25.80
C ARG A 207 23.53 -17.58 25.36
N SER A 208 23.99 -17.49 24.11
CA SER A 208 24.92 -18.46 23.48
C SER A 208 26.37 -17.96 23.46
N SER A 209 26.60 -16.68 23.76
CA SER A 209 27.92 -16.04 23.72
C SER A 209 28.20 -15.29 25.02
N SER A 210 28.94 -15.94 25.92
CA SER A 210 29.56 -15.31 27.10
C SER A 210 30.81 -14.48 26.77
N SER A 211 31.19 -14.35 25.50
CA SER A 211 32.27 -13.48 25.04
C SER A 211 31.73 -12.17 24.49
N ALA A 212 31.73 -11.15 25.36
CA ALA A 212 31.56 -9.77 24.96
C ALA A 212 32.78 -9.32 24.15
N SER A 213 32.63 -9.18 22.83
CA SER A 213 33.34 -8.14 22.06
C SER A 213 32.88 -8.09 20.61
N SER A 214 32.32 -6.95 20.24
CA SER A 214 32.49 -6.18 19.00
C SER A 214 31.18 -5.60 18.49
N SER A 215 31.07 -4.29 18.69
CA SER A 215 30.15 -3.40 18.03
C SER A 215 30.45 -3.39 16.52
N SER A 216 29.61 -4.06 15.75
CA SER A 216 29.47 -3.79 14.31
C SER A 216 28.00 -3.92 13.93
N ALA A 217 27.40 -2.78 13.61
CA ALA A 217 26.00 -2.62 13.24
C ALA A 217 25.76 -3.10 11.80
N SER A 218 25.99 -4.38 11.52
CA SER A 218 25.76 -4.95 10.20
C SER A 218 25.03 -6.28 10.30
N ASN A 219 23.75 -6.23 9.90
CA ASN A 219 22.88 -7.36 9.59
C ASN A 219 22.70 -8.39 10.71
N SER A 220 21.64 -8.22 11.50
CA SER A 220 21.13 -9.19 12.50
C SER A 220 21.24 -10.63 11.98
N SER A 221 22.35 -11.30 12.32
CA SER A 221 22.62 -12.67 11.96
C SER A 221 21.75 -13.57 12.83
N LEU A 222 21.34 -14.71 12.29
CA LEU A 222 20.73 -15.76 13.11
C LEU A 222 21.68 -16.11 14.28
N PRO A 223 21.16 -16.64 15.40
CA PRO A 223 21.99 -17.16 16.47
C PRO A 223 23.11 -18.03 15.88
N SER A 224 24.35 -17.65 16.17
CA SER A 224 25.52 -18.32 15.61
C SER A 224 25.55 -19.75 16.13
N MET A 225 25.40 -20.72 15.23
CA MET A 225 25.50 -22.15 15.53
C MET A 225 26.93 -22.58 15.91
N SER A 226 27.87 -21.65 16.02
CA SER A 226 29.30 -21.92 16.19
C SER A 226 29.65 -22.68 17.47
N SER A 227 28.81 -22.62 18.51
CA SER A 227 29.03 -23.35 19.78
C SER A 227 28.51 -24.79 19.76
N MET A 228 27.56 -25.13 18.87
CA MET A 228 26.88 -26.43 18.90
C MET A 228 27.79 -27.59 18.45
N PRO A 229 28.64 -27.46 17.41
CA PRO A 229 29.62 -28.49 17.05
C PRO A 229 30.64 -28.76 18.16
N SER A 230 31.11 -27.74 18.88
CA SER A 230 32.05 -27.92 19.99
C SER A 230 31.41 -28.62 21.18
N MET A 231 30.14 -28.32 21.48
CA MET A 231 29.38 -29.03 22.52
C MET A 231 29.18 -30.51 22.16
N LEU A 232 28.90 -30.80 20.88
CA LEU A 232 28.75 -32.18 20.40
C LEU A 232 30.06 -32.96 20.50
N HIS A 233 31.18 -32.35 20.10
CA HIS A 233 32.50 -32.97 20.26
C HIS A 233 32.82 -33.26 21.75
N SER A 234 32.43 -32.35 22.67
CA SER A 234 32.55 -32.58 24.11
C SER A 234 31.72 -33.78 24.57
N LEU A 235 30.47 -33.91 24.10
CA LEU A 235 29.61 -35.06 24.41
C LEU A 235 30.18 -36.38 23.88
N GLU A 236 30.75 -36.37 22.66
CA GLU A 236 31.41 -37.55 22.07
C GLU A 236 32.65 -37.97 22.87
N MET A 237 33.44 -37.00 23.33
CA MET A 237 34.59 -37.25 24.20
C MET A 237 34.17 -37.87 25.54
N HIS A 238 33.18 -37.31 26.22
CA HIS A 238 32.66 -37.88 27.48
C HIS A 238 32.09 -39.28 27.29
N ALA A 239 31.33 -39.53 26.22
CA ALA A 239 30.81 -40.85 25.92
C ALA A 239 31.93 -41.89 25.66
N GLN A 240 33.01 -41.48 24.97
CA GLN A 240 34.17 -42.34 24.74
C GLN A 240 34.93 -42.64 26.03
N GLU A 241 35.12 -41.63 26.89
CA GLU A 241 35.76 -41.79 28.21
C GLU A 241 34.94 -42.73 29.10
N MET A 242 33.61 -42.53 29.17
CA MET A 242 32.71 -43.42 29.93
C MET A 242 32.72 -44.87 29.41
N ALA A 243 32.83 -45.07 28.09
CA ALA A 243 32.95 -46.41 27.50
C ALA A 243 34.27 -47.09 27.89
N ASN A 244 35.39 -46.33 27.89
CA ASN A 244 36.69 -46.85 28.34
C ASN A 244 36.68 -47.21 29.83
N LEU A 245 36.02 -46.40 30.68
CA LEU A 245 35.86 -46.67 32.11
C LEU A 245 35.01 -47.92 32.36
N LEU A 246 33.92 -48.10 31.60
CA LEU A 246 33.10 -49.32 31.66
C LEU A 246 33.88 -50.54 31.18
N GLU A 247 34.69 -50.43 30.13
CA GLU A 247 35.55 -51.53 29.66
C GLU A 247 36.55 -51.96 30.74
N SER A 248 37.15 -51.00 31.46
CA SER A 248 38.01 -51.27 32.61
C SER A 248 37.28 -52.02 33.72
N LEU A 249 36.04 -51.61 34.00
CA LEU A 249 35.21 -52.23 35.04
C LEU A 249 34.73 -53.64 34.67
N VAL A 250 34.39 -53.88 33.39
CA VAL A 250 34.07 -55.20 32.86
C VAL A 250 35.28 -56.13 32.97
N ARG A 251 36.49 -55.64 32.62
CA ARG A 251 37.73 -56.41 32.81
C ARG A 251 37.97 -56.75 34.27
N HIS A 252 37.75 -55.81 35.19
CA HIS A 252 37.88 -56.07 36.62
C HIS A 252 36.86 -57.13 37.10
N PHE A 253 35.62 -57.07 36.62
CA PHE A 253 34.59 -58.08 36.91
C PHE A 253 35.00 -59.47 36.38
N ASP A 254 35.50 -59.56 35.14
CA ASP A 254 35.98 -60.80 34.54
C ASP A 254 37.17 -61.38 35.31
N LEU A 255 38.09 -60.52 35.77
CA LEU A 255 39.20 -60.90 36.66
C LEU A 255 38.71 -61.39 38.02
N CYS A 256 37.69 -60.75 38.61
CA CYS A 256 37.05 -61.22 39.85
C CYS A 256 36.40 -62.59 39.69
N VAL A 257 35.68 -62.82 38.58
CA VAL A 257 35.08 -64.12 38.27
C VAL A 257 36.16 -65.19 38.10
N THR A 258 37.24 -64.87 37.39
CA THR A 258 38.36 -65.80 37.15
C THR A 258 39.07 -66.16 38.48
N ALA A 259 39.39 -65.17 39.31
CA ALA A 259 40.00 -65.38 40.62
C ALA A 259 39.12 -66.24 41.54
N VAL A 260 37.81 -65.98 41.61
CA VAL A 260 36.87 -66.79 42.42
C VAL A 260 36.77 -68.23 41.89
N LYS A 261 36.77 -68.45 40.58
CA LYS A 261 36.71 -69.82 40.01
C LYS A 261 37.96 -70.65 40.32
N HIS A 262 39.14 -70.03 40.42
CA HIS A 262 40.40 -70.71 40.75
C HIS A 262 40.57 -71.02 42.25
N THR A 263 39.67 -70.53 43.11
CA THR A 263 39.65 -70.91 44.54
C THR A 263 38.81 -72.16 44.80
N GLU A 264 39.30 -73.00 45.72
CA GLU A 264 38.61 -74.22 46.17
C GLU A 264 37.19 -73.90 46.67
N GLY A 265 36.16 -74.44 46.00
CA GLY A 265 34.74 -74.19 46.31
C GLY A 265 34.15 -72.89 45.73
N GLY A 266 34.96 -71.99 45.16
CA GLY A 266 34.50 -70.71 44.62
C GLY A 266 33.73 -70.80 43.30
N GLY A 267 33.92 -71.86 42.51
CA GLY A 267 33.20 -72.06 41.24
C GLY A 267 31.67 -72.16 41.38
N ALA A 268 31.17 -72.70 42.49
CA ALA A 268 29.72 -72.74 42.77
C ALA A 268 29.18 -71.37 43.24
N ALA A 269 30.01 -70.60 43.97
CA ALA A 269 29.67 -69.26 44.44
C ALA A 269 29.72 -68.21 43.31
N ALA A 270 30.66 -68.34 42.37
CA ALA A 270 30.66 -67.52 41.16
C ALA A 270 29.37 -67.74 40.35
N LYS A 271 28.97 -69.00 40.13
CA LYS A 271 27.75 -69.35 39.38
C LYS A 271 26.47 -68.79 40.00
N SER A 272 26.34 -68.80 41.33
CA SER A 272 25.15 -68.23 41.99
C SER A 272 25.08 -66.71 41.88
N ILE A 273 26.22 -66.01 41.86
CA ILE A 273 26.29 -64.55 41.78
C ILE A 273 26.15 -64.07 40.32
N THR A 274 26.74 -64.79 39.36
CA THR A 274 26.68 -64.48 37.92
C THR A 274 25.36 -64.92 37.28
N GLY A 275 24.68 -65.93 37.82
CA GLY A 275 23.39 -66.42 37.32
C GLY A 275 22.20 -65.47 37.55
N ASP A 276 22.36 -64.50 38.45
CA ASP A 276 21.37 -63.46 38.77
C ASP A 276 21.75 -62.10 38.15
N MET A 277 22.24 -62.11 36.91
CA MET A 277 22.63 -60.89 36.20
C MET A 277 21.39 -60.22 35.59
N PRO A 278 21.21 -58.88 35.71
CA PRO A 278 20.17 -58.19 34.96
C PRO A 278 20.35 -58.41 33.46
N VAL A 279 19.22 -58.58 32.75
CA VAL A 279 19.06 -59.02 31.35
C VAL A 279 19.71 -58.10 30.28
N GLY A 280 20.67 -57.24 30.63
CA GLY A 280 21.28 -56.24 29.75
C GLY A 280 22.81 -56.21 29.72
N VAL A 281 23.51 -57.21 30.28
CA VAL A 281 24.98 -57.24 30.31
C VAL A 281 25.53 -58.17 29.21
N PRO A 282 25.99 -57.66 28.05
CA PRO A 282 26.81 -58.42 27.13
C PRO A 282 28.27 -58.39 27.61
N VAL A 283 28.78 -59.50 28.15
CA VAL A 283 30.22 -59.69 28.36
C VAL A 283 30.81 -60.31 27.09
N SER A 284 31.68 -59.55 26.42
CA SER A 284 32.52 -59.88 25.26
C SER A 284 31.95 -60.76 24.12
N GLY A 285 31.55 -60.08 23.03
CA GLY A 285 31.90 -60.54 21.68
C GLY A 285 30.79 -60.96 20.72
N ARG A 286 30.30 -59.99 19.94
CA ARG A 286 29.65 -60.11 18.62
C ARG A 286 28.14 -60.44 18.59
N MET A 287 27.41 -59.48 18.01
CA MET A 287 26.03 -59.52 17.54
C MET A 287 25.59 -60.91 17.04
N GLY A 288 24.64 -61.54 17.75
CA GLY A 288 23.95 -62.75 17.29
C GLY A 288 23.22 -63.46 18.42
N SER A 289 21.89 -63.55 18.31
CA SER A 289 21.05 -64.40 19.16
C SER A 289 21.51 -65.86 19.07
N ASN A 290 22.25 -66.36 20.08
CA ASN A 290 22.44 -67.78 20.47
C ASN A 290 23.47 -67.90 21.63
N ILE A 291 23.46 -66.99 22.61
CA ILE A 291 24.57 -66.85 23.59
C ILE A 291 24.23 -67.35 25.01
N GLU A 292 22.98 -67.69 25.33
CA GLU A 292 22.66 -68.30 26.64
C GLU A 292 23.37 -69.66 26.82
N GLU A 293 23.59 -70.39 25.73
CA GLU A 293 24.22 -71.72 25.69
C GLU A 293 25.76 -71.62 25.77
N GLU A 294 26.38 -70.66 25.05
CA GLU A 294 27.84 -70.46 25.00
C GLU A 294 28.44 -69.83 26.27
N ILE A 295 27.66 -69.03 27.01
CA ILE A 295 28.05 -68.48 28.33
C ILE A 295 28.10 -69.60 29.38
N ASN A 296 27.10 -70.49 29.37
CA ASN A 296 27.06 -71.63 30.27
C ASN A 296 28.22 -72.61 29.98
N ASP A 297 28.63 -72.71 28.71
CA ASP A 297 29.77 -73.52 28.28
C ASP A 297 31.13 -72.93 28.71
N ASN A 298 31.35 -71.61 28.66
CA ASN A 298 32.56 -70.96 29.20
C ASN A 298 32.60 -70.90 30.75
N LEU A 299 31.45 -71.02 31.41
CA LEU A 299 31.34 -71.24 32.86
C LEU A 299 31.68 -72.68 33.27
N ASN A 300 31.66 -73.62 32.32
CA ASN A 300 31.93 -75.06 32.50
C ASN A 300 33.27 -75.52 31.90
N ALA A 301 34.01 -74.65 31.22
CA ALA A 301 35.32 -74.98 30.66
C ALA A 301 36.36 -75.25 31.78
N PRO A 302 37.09 -76.38 31.75
CA PRO A 302 38.22 -76.62 32.64
C PRO A 302 39.25 -75.50 32.48
N LEU A 303 39.59 -74.82 33.57
CA LEU A 303 40.55 -73.73 33.56
C LEU A 303 41.97 -74.28 33.35
N ASP A 304 42.79 -73.57 32.56
CA ASP A 304 44.22 -73.85 32.48
C ASP A 304 44.87 -73.70 33.87
N PRO A 305 45.77 -74.60 34.28
CA PRO A 305 46.38 -74.53 35.60
C PRO A 305 47.31 -73.30 35.70
N LEU A 306 46.80 -72.21 36.28
CA LEU A 306 47.61 -71.04 36.64
C LEU A 306 48.68 -71.45 37.65
N SER A 307 49.90 -70.95 37.47
CA SER A 307 50.92 -71.11 38.50
C SER A 307 50.53 -70.30 39.75
N ASN A 308 50.95 -70.77 40.93
CA ASN A 308 50.70 -70.05 42.20
C ASN A 308 51.26 -68.61 42.19
N SER A 309 52.29 -68.33 41.38
CA SER A 309 52.85 -66.99 41.21
C SER A 309 51.94 -66.08 40.39
N GLU A 310 51.44 -66.57 39.26
CA GLU A 310 50.50 -65.84 38.39
C GLU A 310 49.16 -65.59 39.10
N TYR A 311 48.70 -66.55 39.91
CA TYR A 311 47.50 -66.39 40.74
C TYR A 311 47.69 -65.28 41.79
N GLN A 312 48.85 -65.22 42.45
CA GLN A 312 49.14 -64.19 43.44
C GLN A 312 49.27 -62.80 42.81
N GLU A 313 49.86 -62.70 41.62
CA GLU A 313 49.92 -61.46 40.83
C GLU A 313 48.51 -60.99 40.42
N MET A 314 47.66 -61.90 39.94
CA MET A 314 46.25 -61.60 39.60
C MET A 314 45.45 -61.10 40.81
N VAL A 315 45.59 -61.75 41.96
CA VAL A 315 44.94 -61.32 43.21
C VAL A 315 45.43 -59.94 43.64
N ASN A 316 46.73 -59.65 43.50
CA ASN A 316 47.29 -58.34 43.83
C ASN A 316 46.76 -57.22 42.92
N VAL A 317 46.54 -57.50 41.64
CA VAL A 317 45.88 -56.56 40.70
C VAL A 317 44.42 -56.35 41.10
N LEU A 318 43.69 -57.44 41.41
CA LEU A 318 42.29 -57.37 41.85
C LEU A 318 42.11 -56.48 43.08
N PHE A 319 42.97 -56.60 44.09
CA PHE A 319 42.86 -55.76 45.29
C PHE A 319 43.12 -54.27 45.02
N LYS A 320 44.00 -53.94 44.06
CA LYS A 320 44.23 -52.55 43.64
C LYS A 320 43.04 -52.01 42.86
N ASP A 321 42.58 -52.75 41.86
CA ASP A 321 41.42 -52.36 41.05
C ASP A 321 40.16 -52.23 41.90
N ALA A 322 39.96 -53.10 42.90
CA ALA A 322 38.83 -53.04 43.81
C ALA A 322 38.82 -51.79 44.71
N ALA A 323 40.00 -51.19 44.98
CA ALA A 323 40.09 -49.93 45.71
C ALA A 323 39.75 -48.72 44.83
N GLU A 324 40.05 -48.79 43.53
CA GLU A 324 39.81 -47.73 42.55
C GLU A 324 38.43 -47.83 41.87
N ALA A 325 37.74 -48.97 41.97
CA ALA A 325 36.48 -49.23 41.27
C ALA A 325 35.34 -48.26 41.64
N GLU A 326 35.27 -47.82 42.90
CA GLU A 326 34.24 -46.84 43.32
C GLU A 326 34.55 -45.44 42.76
N ASP A 327 35.83 -45.05 42.69
CA ASP A 327 36.26 -43.78 42.12
C ASP A 327 35.94 -43.72 40.61
N VAL A 328 36.15 -44.83 39.90
CA VAL A 328 35.74 -44.97 38.49
C VAL A 328 34.22 -44.84 38.32
N VAL A 329 33.42 -45.41 39.22
CA VAL A 329 31.96 -45.27 39.18
C VAL A 329 31.53 -43.83 39.44
N MET A 330 32.17 -43.12 40.38
CA MET A 330 31.93 -41.70 40.61
C MET A 330 32.31 -40.85 39.39
N GLU A 331 33.43 -41.13 38.73
CA GLU A 331 33.82 -40.44 37.49
C GLU A 331 32.77 -40.65 36.38
N ILE A 332 32.25 -41.87 36.20
CA ILE A 332 31.16 -42.15 35.27
C ILE A 332 29.91 -41.31 35.62
N GLN A 333 29.59 -41.15 36.92
CA GLN A 333 28.45 -40.35 37.38
C GLN A 333 28.65 -38.84 37.16
N ASP A 334 29.85 -38.32 37.37
CA ASP A 334 30.16 -36.92 37.12
C ASP A 334 30.08 -36.60 35.62
N ARG A 335 30.64 -37.48 34.78
CA ARG A 335 30.62 -37.35 33.32
C ARG A 335 29.21 -37.37 32.75
N ILE A 336 28.34 -38.26 33.24
CA ILE A 336 26.94 -38.26 32.78
C ILE A 336 26.20 -36.99 33.20
N GLY A 337 26.49 -36.44 34.39
CA GLY A 337 25.94 -35.16 34.84
C GLY A 337 26.38 -33.98 33.95
N GLU A 338 27.66 -33.94 33.56
CA GLU A 338 28.17 -32.96 32.60
C GLU A 338 27.48 -33.11 31.23
N MET A 339 27.34 -34.34 30.73
CA MET A 339 26.65 -34.62 29.47
C MET A 339 25.18 -34.19 29.47
N GLU A 340 24.45 -34.41 30.57
CA GLU A 340 23.06 -33.98 30.71
C GLU A 340 22.93 -32.45 30.69
N SER A 341 23.84 -31.74 31.36
CA SER A 341 23.87 -30.26 31.34
C SER A 341 24.16 -29.72 29.93
N VAL A 342 25.12 -30.32 29.21
CA VAL A 342 25.43 -29.93 27.84
C VAL A 342 24.24 -30.22 26.90
N LEU A 343 23.57 -31.37 27.06
CA LEU A 343 22.36 -31.69 26.29
C LEU A 343 21.24 -30.68 26.53
N GLU A 344 21.00 -30.29 27.79
CA GLU A 344 19.98 -29.29 28.12
C GLU A 344 20.24 -27.96 27.37
N ASN A 345 21.49 -27.52 27.33
CA ASN A 345 21.87 -26.32 26.59
C ASN A 345 21.64 -26.48 25.07
N VAL A 346 22.03 -27.62 24.49
CA VAL A 346 21.80 -27.97 23.07
C VAL A 346 20.30 -27.93 22.73
N LEU A 347 19.45 -28.49 23.59
CA LEU A 347 18.00 -28.49 23.41
C LEU A 347 17.40 -27.08 23.56
N ALA A 348 17.89 -26.28 24.51
CA ALA A 348 17.46 -24.89 24.68
C ALA A 348 17.78 -24.03 23.44
N GLN A 349 18.96 -24.23 22.84
CA GLN A 349 19.34 -23.59 21.58
C GLN A 349 18.40 -24.01 20.44
N ARG A 350 18.12 -25.31 20.31
CA ARG A 350 17.17 -25.84 19.32
C ARG A 350 15.79 -25.20 19.44
N ASP A 351 15.25 -25.14 20.65
CA ASP A 351 13.90 -24.62 20.88
C ASP A 351 13.82 -23.11 20.63
N ALA A 352 14.89 -22.36 20.93
CA ALA A 352 15.01 -20.97 20.54
C ALA A 352 15.00 -20.79 19.01
N LEU A 353 15.77 -21.60 18.27
CA LEU A 353 15.77 -21.56 16.79
C LEU A 353 14.40 -21.93 16.21
N ARG A 354 13.73 -22.93 16.78
CA ARG A 354 12.38 -23.33 16.34
C ARG A 354 11.36 -22.23 16.58
N SER A 355 11.40 -21.56 17.73
CA SER A 355 10.54 -20.40 18.02
C SER A 355 10.75 -19.26 17.02
N ILE A 356 12.01 -18.94 16.72
CA ILE A 356 12.42 -17.95 15.72
C ILE A 356 11.90 -18.32 14.31
N TYR A 357 12.00 -19.60 13.93
CA TYR A 357 11.50 -20.09 12.65
C TYR A 357 9.98 -20.00 12.54
N ASN A 358 9.25 -20.40 13.59
CA ASN A 358 7.79 -20.30 13.62
C ASN A 358 7.35 -18.84 13.47
N ALA A 359 7.93 -17.92 14.26
CA ALA A 359 7.65 -16.50 14.14
C ALA A 359 7.95 -15.95 12.73
N THR A 360 9.04 -16.40 12.09
CA THR A 360 9.37 -16.00 10.71
C THR A 360 8.35 -16.55 9.70
N THR A 361 7.86 -17.76 9.94
CA THR A 361 6.86 -18.42 9.10
C THR A 361 5.50 -17.73 9.22
N ASP A 362 5.12 -17.31 10.43
CA ASP A 362 3.88 -16.56 10.67
C ASP A 362 3.90 -15.21 9.94
N ILE A 363 5.03 -14.49 9.99
CA ILE A 363 5.23 -13.26 9.23
C ILE A 363 5.12 -13.53 7.72
N TYR A 364 5.69 -14.63 7.24
CA TYR A 364 5.58 -15.03 5.84
C TYR A 364 4.13 -15.33 5.42
N GLN A 365 3.38 -16.06 6.25
CA GLN A 365 1.96 -16.32 5.99
C GLN A 365 1.17 -15.02 5.95
N HIS A 366 1.46 -14.09 6.86
CA HIS A 366 0.80 -12.79 6.88
C HIS A 366 1.11 -11.99 5.60
N LEU A 367 2.38 -11.93 5.19
CA LEU A 367 2.81 -11.27 3.96
C LEU A 367 2.22 -11.92 2.71
N SER A 368 2.17 -13.25 2.67
CA SER A 368 1.59 -14.00 1.56
C SER A 368 0.08 -13.78 1.46
N SER A 369 -0.63 -13.71 2.59
CA SER A 369 -2.04 -13.36 2.65
C SER A 369 -2.27 -11.94 2.12
N LEU A 370 -1.47 -10.97 2.60
CA LEU A 370 -1.51 -9.59 2.13
C LEU A 370 -1.29 -9.52 0.60
N GLY A 371 -0.24 -10.16 0.09
CA GLY A 371 0.10 -10.17 -1.33
C GLY A 371 -0.97 -10.79 -2.23
N SER A 372 -1.61 -11.88 -1.78
CA SER A 372 -2.61 -12.59 -2.59
C SER A 372 -4.02 -12.00 -2.50
N THR A 373 -4.43 -11.47 -1.34
CA THR A 373 -5.84 -11.14 -1.09
C THR A 373 -6.12 -9.64 -1.04
N ARG A 374 -5.19 -8.83 -0.51
CA ARG A 374 -5.43 -7.41 -0.20
C ARG A 374 -4.69 -6.46 -1.10
N LEU A 375 -3.44 -6.78 -1.45
CA LEU A 375 -2.62 -5.98 -2.35
C LEU A 375 -3.31 -5.71 -3.70
N PRO A 376 -3.97 -6.70 -4.35
CA PRO A 376 -4.74 -6.42 -5.57
C PRO A 376 -5.88 -5.42 -5.33
N GLY A 377 -6.51 -5.44 -4.16
CA GLY A 377 -7.55 -4.49 -3.78
C GLY A 377 -7.01 -3.06 -3.62
N TYR A 378 -5.85 -2.90 -2.99
CA TYR A 378 -5.20 -1.58 -2.86
C TYR A 378 -4.81 -0.98 -4.21
N ILE A 379 -4.24 -1.81 -5.10
CA ILE A 379 -3.88 -1.41 -6.47
C ILE A 379 -5.14 -1.10 -7.29
N ALA A 380 -6.18 -1.94 -7.18
CA ALA A 380 -7.45 -1.70 -7.86
C ALA A 380 -8.11 -0.38 -7.42
N GLN A 381 -8.00 0.00 -6.14
CA GLN A 381 -8.51 1.28 -5.67
C GLN A 381 -7.77 2.47 -6.30
N ALA A 382 -6.45 2.37 -6.48
CA ALA A 382 -5.67 3.41 -7.17
C ALA A 382 -6.05 3.53 -8.65
N HIS A 383 -6.30 2.41 -9.33
CA HIS A 383 -6.81 2.39 -10.69
C HIS A 383 -8.22 2.96 -10.79
N ASN A 384 -9.11 2.59 -9.88
CA ASN A 384 -10.47 3.12 -9.81
C ASN A 384 -10.45 4.65 -9.65
N PHE A 385 -9.66 5.17 -8.69
CA PHE A 385 -9.48 6.61 -8.55
C PHE A 385 -8.96 7.26 -9.83
N THR A 386 -7.96 6.67 -10.49
CA THR A 386 -7.41 7.21 -11.75
C THR A 386 -8.46 7.23 -12.85
N GLN A 387 -9.28 6.19 -12.96
CA GLN A 387 -10.37 6.11 -13.94
C GLN A 387 -11.44 7.17 -13.65
N VAL A 388 -11.94 7.23 -12.41
CA VAL A 388 -12.93 8.25 -12.00
C VAL A 388 -12.37 9.64 -12.23
N TRP A 389 -11.11 9.88 -11.88
CA TRP A 389 -10.44 11.16 -12.11
C TRP A 389 -10.44 11.53 -13.59
N HIS A 390 -10.06 10.64 -14.50
CA HIS A 390 -10.09 10.93 -15.93
C HIS A 390 -11.50 11.21 -16.45
N GLU A 391 -12.48 10.38 -16.08
CA GLU A 391 -13.88 10.56 -16.51
C GLU A 391 -14.48 11.87 -15.99
N GLU A 392 -14.24 12.21 -14.72
CA GLU A 392 -14.74 13.46 -14.13
C GLU A 392 -13.95 14.67 -14.64
N ASN A 393 -12.64 14.56 -14.86
CA ASN A 393 -11.84 15.64 -15.44
C ASN A 393 -12.31 16.00 -16.85
N ASP A 394 -12.67 15.01 -17.68
CA ASP A 394 -13.23 15.25 -19.01
C ASP A 394 -14.58 15.98 -18.91
N ARG A 395 -15.43 15.61 -17.94
CA ARG A 395 -16.71 16.31 -17.69
C ARG A 395 -16.51 17.72 -17.18
N ILE A 396 -15.57 17.95 -16.27
CA ILE A 396 -15.24 19.29 -15.75
C ILE A 396 -14.65 20.15 -16.87
N SER A 397 -13.77 19.59 -17.70
CA SER A 397 -13.18 20.30 -18.84
C SER A 397 -14.24 20.68 -19.88
N GLY A 398 -15.20 19.79 -20.16
CA GLY A 398 -16.36 20.09 -20.99
C GLY A 398 -17.21 21.21 -20.39
N GLY A 399 -17.56 21.11 -19.10
CA GLY A 399 -18.34 22.15 -18.43
C GLY A 399 -17.61 23.49 -18.29
N LEU A 400 -16.27 23.49 -18.21
CA LEU A 400 -15.46 24.70 -18.25
C LEU A 400 -15.53 25.39 -19.62
N ALA A 401 -15.54 24.62 -20.71
CA ALA A 401 -15.76 25.14 -22.05
C ALA A 401 -17.17 25.72 -22.18
N ASP A 402 -18.19 25.01 -21.69
CA ASP A 402 -19.58 25.48 -21.70
C ASP A 402 -19.75 26.79 -20.89
N LEU A 403 -19.10 26.91 -19.72
CA LEU A 403 -19.08 28.15 -18.93
C LEU A 403 -18.43 29.31 -19.70
N SER A 404 -17.35 29.04 -20.44
CA SER A 404 -16.66 30.03 -21.26
C SER A 404 -17.52 30.48 -22.46
N ASP A 405 -18.21 29.55 -23.10
CA ASP A 405 -19.12 29.84 -24.22
C ASP A 405 -20.32 30.66 -23.73
N LEU A 406 -20.86 30.31 -22.57
CA LEU A 406 -21.98 31.03 -21.95
C LEU A 406 -21.58 32.45 -21.53
N ASN A 407 -20.38 32.61 -20.97
CA ASN A 407 -19.81 33.92 -20.68
C ASN A 407 -19.68 34.78 -21.95
N SER A 408 -19.16 34.19 -23.03
CA SER A 408 -19.02 34.86 -24.34
C SER A 408 -20.38 35.25 -24.94
N LEU A 409 -21.40 34.40 -24.77
CA LEU A 409 -22.77 34.68 -25.20
C LEU A 409 -23.35 35.90 -24.44
N TYR A 410 -23.17 35.95 -23.12
CA TYR A 410 -23.67 37.05 -22.29
C TYR A 410 -22.93 38.36 -22.52
N ASP A 411 -21.61 38.31 -22.74
CA ASP A 411 -20.86 39.49 -23.19
C ASP A 411 -21.34 39.96 -24.58
N GLY A 412 -21.58 39.03 -25.50
CA GLY A 412 -22.16 39.32 -26.81
C GLY A 412 -23.57 39.94 -26.71
N PHE A 413 -24.38 39.53 -25.72
CA PHE A 413 -25.70 40.10 -25.48
C PHE A 413 -25.62 41.54 -24.96
N LEU A 414 -24.68 41.83 -24.05
CA LEU A 414 -24.39 43.20 -23.61
C LEU A 414 -23.98 44.10 -24.78
N ASP A 415 -23.11 43.59 -25.67
CA ASP A 415 -22.65 44.32 -26.85
C ASP A 415 -23.78 44.54 -27.87
N ALA A 416 -24.63 43.53 -28.09
CA ALA A 416 -25.78 43.64 -28.96
C ALA A 416 -26.79 44.69 -28.47
N TYR A 417 -26.96 44.85 -27.14
CA TYR A 417 -27.82 45.89 -26.57
C TYR A 417 -27.27 47.30 -26.82
N ASP A 418 -25.97 47.53 -26.60
CA ASP A 418 -25.34 48.80 -26.96
C ASP A 418 -25.43 49.07 -28.47
N GLY A 419 -25.29 48.03 -29.29
CA GLY A 419 -25.49 48.08 -30.74
C GLY A 419 -26.92 48.47 -31.14
N LEU A 420 -27.92 47.92 -30.45
CA LEU A 420 -29.35 48.25 -30.66
C LEU A 420 -29.62 49.73 -30.39
N ILE A 421 -29.07 50.28 -29.31
CA ILE A 421 -29.19 51.71 -28.97
C ILE A 421 -28.65 52.58 -30.10
N VAL A 422 -27.44 52.27 -30.59
CA VAL A 422 -26.79 53.02 -31.67
C VAL A 422 -27.58 52.88 -32.97
N GLU A 423 -28.12 51.70 -33.28
CA GLU A 423 -28.91 51.47 -34.48
C GLU A 423 -30.24 52.23 -34.45
N VAL A 424 -30.93 52.30 -33.31
CA VAL A 424 -32.13 53.14 -33.16
C VAL A 424 -31.80 54.61 -33.41
N ALA A 425 -30.71 55.11 -32.84
CA ALA A 425 -30.25 56.49 -33.09
C ALA A 425 -29.91 56.73 -34.57
N ARG A 426 -29.29 55.74 -35.24
CA ARG A 426 -29.00 55.79 -36.68
C ARG A 426 -30.29 55.89 -37.49
N ARG A 427 -31.28 55.03 -37.22
CA ARG A 427 -32.59 55.04 -37.93
C ARG A 427 -33.32 56.36 -37.71
N LYS A 428 -33.28 56.91 -36.49
CA LYS A 428 -33.82 58.25 -36.20
C LYS A 428 -33.15 59.32 -37.05
N HIS A 429 -31.82 59.31 -37.14
CA HIS A 429 -31.07 60.29 -37.93
C HIS A 429 -31.37 60.18 -39.44
N VAL A 430 -31.46 58.95 -39.97
CA VAL A 430 -31.85 58.72 -41.36
C VAL A 430 -33.27 59.25 -41.61
N ARG A 431 -34.22 58.98 -40.71
CA ARG A 431 -35.58 59.52 -40.82
C ARG A 431 -35.59 61.04 -40.86
N GLN A 432 -34.89 61.70 -39.94
CA GLN A 432 -34.79 63.16 -39.91
C GLN A 432 -34.17 63.72 -41.19
N ARG A 433 -33.18 63.03 -41.77
CA ARG A 433 -32.58 63.41 -43.06
C ARG A 433 -33.56 63.25 -44.22
N VAL A 434 -34.30 62.14 -44.27
CA VAL A 434 -35.35 61.92 -45.28
C VAL A 434 -36.43 62.99 -45.16
N GLU A 435 -36.89 63.30 -43.95
CA GLU A 435 -37.86 64.38 -43.70
C GLU A 435 -37.33 65.76 -44.07
N LYS A 436 -36.03 66.02 -43.87
CA LYS A 436 -35.40 67.25 -44.35
C LYS A 436 -35.41 67.32 -45.88
N VAL A 437 -34.99 66.25 -46.57
CA VAL A 437 -35.00 66.20 -48.03
C VAL A 437 -36.41 66.34 -48.59
N LEU A 438 -37.41 65.68 -47.99
CA LEU A 438 -38.81 65.83 -48.39
C LEU A 438 -39.32 67.26 -48.19
N ARG A 439 -38.95 67.92 -47.10
CA ARG A 439 -39.28 69.35 -46.87
C ARG A 439 -38.60 70.25 -47.91
N ASP A 440 -37.31 70.06 -48.16
CA ASP A 440 -36.55 70.84 -49.13
C ASP A 440 -37.09 70.61 -50.57
N ALA A 441 -37.45 69.37 -50.91
CA ALA A 441 -38.05 69.02 -52.19
C ALA A 441 -39.44 69.61 -52.35
N ARG A 442 -40.29 69.53 -51.32
CA ARG A 442 -41.61 70.16 -51.31
C ARG A 442 -41.49 71.67 -51.51
N HIS A 443 -40.57 72.32 -50.79
CA HIS A 443 -40.33 73.75 -50.95
C HIS A 443 -39.89 74.13 -52.38
N LYS A 444 -39.00 73.34 -53.00
CA LYS A 444 -38.59 73.55 -54.41
C LYS A 444 -39.73 73.30 -55.40
N LEU A 445 -40.57 72.30 -55.16
CA LEU A 445 -41.74 72.02 -56.01
C LEU A 445 -42.78 73.13 -55.89
N ASP A 446 -43.03 73.63 -54.67
CA ASP A 446 -43.91 74.77 -54.43
C ASP A 446 -43.37 76.03 -55.14
N GLN A 447 -42.06 76.27 -55.10
CA GLN A 447 -41.42 77.36 -55.84
C GLN A 447 -41.60 77.24 -57.36
N LEU A 448 -41.33 76.07 -57.96
CA LEU A 448 -41.52 75.85 -59.40
C LEU A 448 -42.99 75.97 -59.81
N TYR A 449 -43.91 75.56 -58.94
CA TYR A 449 -45.34 75.74 -59.15
C TYR A 449 -45.69 77.23 -59.20
N GLU A 450 -45.22 78.03 -58.26
CA GLU A 450 -45.45 79.49 -58.25
C GLU A 450 -44.82 80.18 -59.48
N GLU A 451 -43.62 79.76 -59.89
CA GLU A 451 -42.96 80.25 -61.11
C GLU A 451 -43.79 79.91 -62.38
N ASP A 452 -44.30 78.68 -62.51
CA ASP A 452 -45.15 78.27 -63.66
C ASP A 452 -46.51 78.98 -63.63
N VAL A 453 -47.16 79.11 -62.46
CA VAL A 453 -48.40 79.92 -62.32
C VAL A 453 -48.14 81.34 -62.79
N THR A 454 -47.04 81.96 -62.35
CA THR A 454 -46.70 83.34 -62.72
C THR A 454 -46.43 83.45 -64.22
N ALA A 455 -45.65 82.53 -64.80
CA ALA A 455 -45.34 82.52 -66.23
C ALA A 455 -46.57 82.28 -67.13
N ARG A 456 -47.50 81.40 -66.70
CA ARG A 456 -48.77 81.20 -67.39
C ARG A 456 -49.69 82.41 -67.27
N GLU A 457 -49.71 83.06 -66.12
CA GLU A 457 -50.49 84.28 -65.91
C GLU A 457 -49.94 85.44 -66.76
N THR A 458 -48.62 85.65 -66.78
CA THR A 458 -48.01 86.68 -67.65
C THR A 458 -48.27 86.40 -69.12
N PHE A 459 -48.13 85.14 -69.57
CA PHE A 459 -48.48 84.75 -70.93
C PHE A 459 -49.97 85.01 -71.24
N ARG A 460 -50.86 84.67 -70.31
CA ARG A 460 -52.30 84.92 -70.44
C ARG A 460 -52.61 86.40 -70.56
N VAL A 461 -51.98 87.26 -69.75
CA VAL A 461 -52.16 88.72 -69.80
C VAL A 461 -51.60 89.31 -71.10
N GLU A 462 -50.42 88.86 -71.57
CA GLU A 462 -49.76 89.45 -72.74
C GLU A 462 -50.33 88.98 -74.09
N LYS A 463 -50.74 87.71 -74.18
CA LYS A 463 -51.09 87.05 -75.45
C LYS A 463 -52.50 86.46 -75.47
N GLY A 464 -53.17 86.35 -74.33
CA GLY A 464 -54.47 85.68 -74.20
C GLY A 464 -55.58 86.33 -75.03
N ASP A 465 -55.62 87.66 -75.11
CA ASP A 465 -56.64 88.40 -75.89
C ASP A 465 -56.59 88.11 -77.40
N TYR A 466 -55.46 87.60 -77.90
CA TYR A 466 -55.22 87.29 -79.31
C TYR A 466 -55.36 85.79 -79.63
N LEU A 467 -55.64 84.95 -78.63
CA LEU A 467 -55.73 83.50 -78.77
C LEU A 467 -57.18 83.04 -78.53
N PRO A 468 -57.84 82.43 -79.54
CA PRO A 468 -59.12 81.78 -79.35
C PRO A 468 -59.04 80.68 -78.29
N SER A 469 -60.04 80.59 -77.40
CA SER A 469 -60.06 79.63 -76.28
C SER A 469 -60.02 78.15 -76.71
N ASP A 470 -60.23 77.83 -77.98
CA ASP A 470 -60.30 76.48 -78.55
C ASP A 470 -58.99 75.98 -79.17
N ILE A 471 -57.96 76.84 -79.30
CA ILE A 471 -56.68 76.45 -79.92
C ILE A 471 -55.91 75.41 -79.09
N TRP A 472 -56.05 75.46 -77.76
CA TRP A 472 -55.57 74.46 -76.82
C TRP A 472 -56.43 74.48 -75.55
N PRO A 473 -57.29 73.47 -75.34
CA PRO A 473 -58.21 73.43 -74.19
C PRO A 473 -57.54 73.49 -72.81
N GLU A 474 -56.25 73.11 -72.72
CA GLU A 474 -55.53 73.08 -71.44
C GLU A 474 -54.84 74.40 -71.09
N ILE A 475 -54.95 75.42 -71.95
CA ILE A 475 -54.27 76.72 -71.76
C ILE A 475 -54.72 77.48 -70.50
N GLY A 476 -55.92 77.15 -69.98
CA GLY A 476 -56.46 77.68 -68.72
C GLY A 476 -56.32 76.76 -67.51
N ARG A 477 -55.62 75.62 -67.64
CA ARG A 477 -55.47 74.65 -66.55
C ARG A 477 -54.39 75.09 -65.57
N GLU A 478 -54.68 74.94 -64.27
CA GLU A 478 -53.67 75.13 -63.22
C GLU A 478 -52.48 74.16 -63.39
N PRO A 479 -51.26 74.55 -62.97
CA PRO A 479 -50.11 73.67 -62.97
C PRO A 479 -50.33 72.40 -62.13
N MET A 480 -49.56 71.36 -62.43
CA MET A 480 -49.64 70.09 -61.71
C MET A 480 -49.10 70.21 -60.29
N ARG A 481 -49.77 69.59 -59.31
CA ARG A 481 -49.26 69.42 -57.93
C ARG A 481 -48.79 67.98 -57.71
N ILE A 482 -47.70 67.83 -56.96
CA ILE A 482 -47.10 66.53 -56.65
C ILE A 482 -47.21 66.28 -55.14
N GLU A 483 -47.64 65.09 -54.75
CA GLU A 483 -47.76 64.66 -53.36
C GLU A 483 -46.86 63.44 -53.09
N PHE A 484 -46.13 63.45 -51.96
CA PHE A 484 -45.32 62.33 -51.53
C PHE A 484 -46.11 61.47 -50.52
N ARG A 485 -46.23 60.16 -50.77
CA ARG A 485 -46.86 59.21 -49.86
C ARG A 485 -45.84 58.22 -49.31
N ARG A 486 -45.84 57.99 -47.99
CA ARG A 486 -45.05 56.93 -47.35
C ARG A 486 -45.68 55.57 -47.62
N ILE A 487 -44.86 54.56 -47.84
CA ILE A 487 -45.30 53.17 -47.99
C ILE A 487 -44.58 52.38 -46.91
N SER A 488 -45.32 51.67 -46.05
CA SER A 488 -44.73 50.85 -44.99
C SER A 488 -43.83 49.76 -45.59
N GLY A 489 -42.66 49.57 -45.00
CA GLY A 489 -41.76 48.48 -45.39
C GLY A 489 -42.39 47.13 -45.04
N ALA A 490 -42.20 46.12 -45.89
CA ALA A 490 -42.57 44.75 -45.55
C ALA A 490 -41.77 44.30 -44.32
N ASN A 491 -42.44 43.71 -43.32
CA ASN A 491 -41.77 43.06 -42.21
C ASN A 491 -40.81 42.02 -42.80
N ALA A 492 -39.50 42.22 -42.60
CA ALA A 492 -38.52 41.24 -43.00
C ALA A 492 -38.92 39.91 -42.36
N GLN A 493 -39.13 38.88 -43.20
CA GLN A 493 -39.46 37.54 -42.75
C GLN A 493 -38.48 37.16 -41.63
N ALA A 494 -39.04 36.92 -40.45
CA ALA A 494 -38.29 36.40 -39.32
C ALA A 494 -37.55 35.15 -39.81
N VAL A 495 -36.23 35.22 -39.89
CA VAL A 495 -35.39 34.05 -40.12
C VAL A 495 -35.63 33.17 -38.91
N ASN A 496 -36.40 32.11 -39.14
CA ASN A 496 -36.75 31.10 -38.17
C ASN A 496 -35.45 30.41 -37.74
N LEU A 497 -34.89 30.79 -36.59
CA LEU A 497 -33.88 30.00 -35.89
C LEU A 497 -34.59 28.79 -35.29
N GLN A 498 -34.91 27.82 -36.14
CA GLN A 498 -35.32 26.50 -35.70
C GLN A 498 -34.06 25.70 -35.33
N SER A 499 -33.98 25.36 -34.05
CA SER A 499 -33.10 24.31 -33.54
C SER A 499 -33.31 23.02 -34.35
N PRO A 500 -32.24 22.26 -34.66
CA PRO A 500 -32.32 21.06 -35.48
C PRO A 500 -32.85 19.90 -34.63
N ASN A 501 -34.07 19.44 -34.90
CA ASN A 501 -34.46 18.04 -34.67
C ASN A 501 -35.71 17.65 -35.47
N GLU A 502 -35.46 16.76 -36.45
CA GLU A 502 -36.35 15.73 -37.00
C GLU A 502 -37.36 16.04 -38.13
N PRO A 503 -37.64 15.04 -39.00
CA PRO A 503 -37.53 15.21 -40.46
C PRO A 503 -38.84 15.43 -41.20
N GLU A 504 -38.68 16.02 -42.38
CA GLU A 504 -39.70 16.31 -43.39
C GLU A 504 -40.45 15.07 -43.89
N ALA A 505 -41.76 15.22 -44.09
CA ALA A 505 -42.53 14.46 -45.07
C ALA A 505 -43.30 15.44 -45.96
N ILE A 506 -42.87 15.51 -47.23
CA ILE A 506 -43.50 16.24 -48.32
C ILE A 506 -44.65 15.39 -48.88
N THR A 507 -45.84 15.98 -49.02
CA THR A 507 -46.69 15.75 -50.19
C THR A 507 -47.52 17.00 -50.50
N SER A 508 -47.48 17.36 -51.77
CA SER A 508 -48.06 18.52 -52.43
C SER A 508 -49.51 18.29 -52.89
N GLU A 509 -50.28 19.40 -52.96
CA GLU A 509 -51.08 19.87 -54.12
C GLU A 509 -52.47 20.45 -53.75
N GLN A 510 -52.59 21.75 -54.05
CA GLN A 510 -53.70 22.47 -54.71
C GLN A 510 -55.15 22.28 -54.21
N GLU A 511 -55.75 23.38 -53.74
CA GLU A 511 -56.88 24.01 -54.47
C GLU A 511 -57.20 25.42 -53.95
N ALA A 512 -57.52 26.30 -54.89
CA ALA A 512 -57.82 27.71 -54.69
C ALA A 512 -59.33 27.93 -54.43
N ALA A 513 -59.69 28.77 -53.46
CA ALA A 513 -60.92 29.57 -53.50
C ALA A 513 -60.94 30.66 -52.41
N ASN A 514 -60.55 31.87 -52.82
CA ASN A 514 -61.31 33.11 -52.65
C ASN A 514 -62.02 33.39 -51.30
N ARG A 515 -61.46 34.30 -50.50
CA ARG A 515 -62.25 35.27 -49.70
C ARG A 515 -61.41 36.53 -49.43
N LEU A 516 -61.62 37.52 -50.29
CA LEU A 516 -61.30 38.92 -50.06
C LEU A 516 -62.11 39.42 -48.85
N ALA A 517 -61.42 39.80 -47.78
CA ALA A 517 -61.90 40.75 -46.80
C ALA A 517 -60.98 41.99 -46.86
N PRO A 518 -61.51 43.22 -46.75
CA PRO A 518 -60.70 44.42 -46.88
C PRO A 518 -59.81 44.55 -45.65
N VAL A 519 -58.50 44.46 -45.85
CA VAL A 519 -57.53 44.88 -44.85
C VAL A 519 -57.64 46.39 -44.75
N GLU A 520 -58.25 46.87 -43.66
CA GLU A 520 -58.10 48.25 -43.23
C GLU A 520 -56.60 48.52 -43.08
N SER A 521 -56.06 49.30 -44.01
CA SER A 521 -54.71 49.85 -43.92
C SER A 521 -54.69 50.85 -42.77
N SER A 522 -54.48 50.34 -41.56
CA SER A 522 -53.91 51.11 -40.47
C SER A 522 -52.66 51.80 -41.01
N ASP A 523 -52.66 53.14 -41.02
CA ASP A 523 -51.52 54.00 -41.32
C ASP A 523 -50.44 53.74 -40.26
N GLY A 524 -49.71 52.63 -40.42
CA GLY A 524 -48.61 52.22 -39.56
C GLY A 524 -47.37 53.00 -39.92
N ASP A 525 -47.31 54.27 -39.53
CA ASP A 525 -46.07 55.05 -39.51
C ASP A 525 -45.08 54.31 -38.59
N GLU A 526 -43.90 53.95 -39.10
CA GLU A 526 -42.89 53.22 -38.33
C GLU A 526 -42.52 54.03 -37.06
N ILE A 527 -42.88 53.56 -35.87
CA ILE A 527 -42.58 54.28 -34.61
C ILE A 527 -41.11 54.00 -34.24
N ILE A 528 -40.22 54.99 -34.42
CA ILE A 528 -38.84 54.91 -33.90
C ILE A 528 -38.85 55.51 -32.50
N PRO A 529 -38.40 54.76 -31.48
CA PRO A 529 -38.31 55.28 -30.11
C PRO A 529 -37.40 56.51 -30.01
N ASP A 530 -37.79 57.50 -29.22
CA ASP A 530 -36.93 58.65 -28.93
C ASP A 530 -35.99 58.32 -27.76
N LEU A 531 -34.69 58.26 -28.06
CA LEU A 531 -33.63 57.98 -27.09
C LEU A 531 -32.87 59.27 -26.71
N PRO A 532 -32.56 59.49 -25.42
CA PRO A 532 -31.70 60.59 -24.97
C PRO A 532 -30.31 60.54 -25.61
N ARG A 533 -29.75 61.70 -25.97
CA ARG A 533 -28.42 61.80 -26.60
C ARG A 533 -27.31 61.23 -25.72
N ASP A 534 -27.37 61.50 -24.42
CA ASP A 534 -26.37 61.05 -23.43
C ASP A 534 -26.27 59.52 -23.39
N LEU A 535 -27.41 58.83 -23.53
CA LEU A 535 -27.47 57.37 -23.52
C LEU A 535 -26.85 56.77 -24.79
N VAL A 536 -27.09 57.40 -25.94
CA VAL A 536 -26.48 57.01 -27.22
C VAL A 536 -24.97 57.25 -27.21
N GLU A 537 -24.52 58.38 -26.67
CA GLU A 537 -23.09 58.69 -26.53
C GLU A 537 -22.38 57.72 -25.57
N GLN A 538 -23.02 57.37 -24.45
CA GLN A 538 -22.50 56.37 -23.52
C GLN A 538 -22.43 54.97 -24.16
N ALA A 539 -23.46 54.53 -24.87
CA ALA A 539 -23.45 53.25 -25.59
C ALA A 539 -22.36 53.22 -26.67
N PHE A 540 -22.20 54.32 -27.42
CA PHE A 540 -21.14 54.44 -28.42
C PHE A 540 -19.74 54.45 -27.78
N ALA A 541 -19.58 55.10 -26.63
CA ALA A 541 -18.32 55.11 -25.88
C ALA A 541 -17.97 53.73 -25.33
N ARG A 542 -18.96 52.97 -24.82
CA ARG A 542 -18.77 51.58 -24.35
C ARG A 542 -18.37 50.65 -25.49
N LEU A 543 -19.09 50.69 -26.62
CA LEU A 543 -18.74 49.95 -27.83
C LEU A 543 -17.30 50.26 -28.29
N LYS A 544 -16.94 51.55 -28.35
CA LYS A 544 -15.61 51.97 -28.78
C LYS A 544 -14.50 51.56 -27.79
N ALA A 545 -14.78 51.61 -26.48
CA ALA A 545 -13.84 51.19 -25.46
C ALA A 545 -13.58 49.69 -25.51
N ARG A 546 -14.61 48.86 -25.73
CA ARG A 546 -14.49 47.41 -25.86
C ARG A 546 -13.78 46.98 -27.14
N VAL A 547 -14.09 47.61 -28.28
CA VAL A 547 -13.37 47.36 -29.55
C VAL A 547 -11.88 47.68 -29.42
N LYS A 548 -11.51 48.68 -28.62
CA LYS A 548 -10.12 49.05 -28.35
C LYS A 548 -9.42 48.11 -27.35
N GLY A 549 -10.17 47.36 -26.55
CA GLY A 549 -9.64 46.35 -25.63
C GLY A 549 -9.44 44.96 -26.26
N ALA A 550 -10.05 44.71 -27.43
CA ALA A 550 -9.96 43.45 -28.17
C ALA A 550 -8.86 43.43 -29.26
N THR A 551 -8.18 44.56 -29.49
CA THR A 551 -7.01 44.73 -30.38
C THR A 551 -5.74 44.92 -29.56
#